data_AF-A0A9D4CWR0-F1
#
_entry.id   AF-A0A9D4CWR0-F1
#
_cell.length_a   1.000
_cell.length_b   1.000
_cell.length_c   1.000
_cell.angle_alpha   90.00
_cell.angle_beta   90.00
_cell.angle_gamma   90.00
#
_symmetry.space_group_name_H-M   'P 1'
#
loop_
_entity.id
_entity.type
_entity.pdbx_description
1 polymer ?
#
loop_
_entity_poly.entity_id
_entity_poly.type
_entity_poly.pdbx_seq_one_letter_code
_entity_poly.pdbx_strand_id
1 'polypeptide(L)' 'MDGWMDGWMDGWMDGWMDGWMDGWMDGWMDGWMDGWMDGRTDGRMDGWMDGWMDGWMDGWMDEWMDGWMGGWLGG' A
#
# COMPACT_ATOMS: atom_id res chain seq x y z
N MET A 1 -23.42 43.49 -26.54
CA MET A 1 -22.85 43.45 -25.17
C MET A 1 -22.65 42.00 -24.71
N ASP A 2 -22.83 41.05 -25.62
CA ASP A 2 -23.20 39.67 -25.28
C ASP A 2 -21.96 38.77 -25.25
N GLY A 3 -21.00 38.99 -26.17
CA GLY A 3 -19.75 38.22 -26.21
C GLY A 3 -18.80 38.43 -25.02
N TRP A 4 -19.02 39.44 -24.17
CA TRP A 4 -18.24 39.63 -22.93
C TRP A 4 -18.82 38.81 -21.77
N MET A 5 -20.13 38.57 -21.75
CA MET A 5 -20.77 37.67 -20.78
C MET A 5 -20.52 36.21 -21.16
N ASP A 6 -20.60 35.89 -22.45
CA ASP A 6 -20.36 34.53 -22.96
C ASP A 6 -18.92 34.09 -22.66
N GLY A 7 -17.91 34.91 -22.99
CA GLY A 7 -16.51 34.56 -22.72
C GLY A 7 -16.14 34.49 -21.23
N TRP A 8 -16.90 35.19 -20.36
CA TRP A 8 -16.68 35.13 -18.92
C TRP A 8 -17.36 33.91 -18.30
N MET A 9 -18.54 33.51 -18.78
CA MET A 9 -19.19 32.25 -18.39
C MET A 9 -18.37 31.05 -18.87
N ASP A 10 -17.94 31.03 -20.12
CA ASP A 10 -17.16 29.91 -20.68
C ASP A 10 -15.84 29.73 -19.93
N GLY A 11 -15.06 30.80 -19.74
CA GLY A 11 -13.77 30.71 -19.03
C GLY A 11 -13.90 30.35 -17.55
N TRP A 12 -15.01 30.73 -16.90
CA TRP A 12 -15.26 30.34 -15.51
C TRP A 12 -15.73 28.89 -15.41
N MET A 13 -16.56 28.45 -16.35
CA MET A 13 -17.07 27.08 -16.40
C MET A 13 -15.96 26.09 -16.75
N ASP A 14 -15.12 26.41 -17.74
CA ASP A 14 -13.96 25.59 -18.12
C ASP A 14 -12.93 25.52 -16.99
N GLY A 15 -12.54 26.68 -16.43
CA GLY A 15 -11.53 26.69 -15.35
C GLY A 15 -11.99 26.00 -14.06
N TRP A 16 -13.28 26.08 -13.75
CA TRP A 16 -13.84 25.38 -12.59
C TRP A 16 -14.00 23.88 -12.86
N MET A 17 -14.42 23.50 -14.06
CA MET A 17 -14.60 22.11 -14.45
C MET A 17 -13.26 21.38 -14.57
N ASP A 18 -12.25 22.00 -15.21
CA ASP A 18 -10.90 21.46 -15.31
C ASP A 18 -10.24 21.36 -13.92
N GLY A 19 -10.25 22.44 -13.14
CA GLY A 19 -9.60 22.45 -11.82
C GLY A 19 -10.24 21.49 -10.82
N TRP A 20 -11.56 21.30 -10.88
CA TRP A 20 -12.27 20.36 -10.02
C TRP A 20 -12.08 18.92 -10.49
N MET A 21 -12.11 18.69 -11.80
CA MET A 21 -11.95 17.36 -12.38
C MET A 21 -10.51 16.86 -12.22
N ASP A 22 -9.50 17.68 -12.48
CA ASP A 22 -8.08 17.35 -12.28
C ASP A 22 -7.79 17.14 -10.79
N GLY A 23 -8.18 18.07 -9.92
CA GLY A 23 -7.89 17.96 -8.49
C GLY A 23 -8.58 16.78 -7.80
N TRP A 24 -9.79 16.43 -8.25
CA TRP A 24 -10.50 15.27 -7.72
C TRP A 24 -9.96 13.95 -8.30
N MET A 25 -9.64 13.93 -9.59
CA MET A 25 -9.12 12.75 -10.26
C MET A 25 -7.70 12.42 -9.78
N ASP A 26 -6.80 13.41 -9.69
CA ASP A 26 -5.45 13.22 -9.15
C ASP A 26 -5.49 12.83 -7.66
N GLY A 27 -6.21 13.58 -6.84
CA GLY A 27 -6.25 13.32 -5.39
C GLY A 27 -6.89 11.98 -5.03
N TRP A 28 -7.90 11.55 -5.77
CA TRP A 28 -8.55 10.25 -5.54
C TRP A 28 -7.75 9.10 -6.14
N MET A 29 -7.16 9.29 -7.33
CA MET A 29 -6.37 8.26 -7.99
C MET A 29 -5.06 8.02 -7.25
N ASP A 30 -4.31 9.06 -6.88
CA ASP A 30 -3.07 8.92 -6.11
C ASP A 30 -3.35 8.36 -4.70
N GLY A 31 -4.30 8.95 -3.98
CA GLY A 31 -4.59 8.53 -2.60
C GLY A 31 -5.12 7.09 -2.49
N TRP A 32 -5.92 6.65 -3.46
CA TRP A 32 -6.46 5.30 -3.47
C TRP A 32 -5.47 4.28 -4.04
N MET A 33 -4.72 4.65 -5.08
CA MET A 33 -3.74 3.77 -5.71
C MET A 33 -2.53 3.55 -4.80
N ASP A 34 -1.97 4.61 -4.20
CA ASP A 34 -0.86 4.51 -3.24
C ASP A 34 -1.30 3.79 -1.97
N GLY A 35 -2.40 4.22 -1.35
CA GLY A 35 -2.87 3.61 -0.09
C GLY A 35 -3.24 2.13 -0.24
N TRP A 36 -3.79 1.73 -1.38
CA TRP A 36 -4.15 0.34 -1.64
C TRP A 36 -2.97 -0.51 -2.13
N MET A 37 -2.07 0.04 -2.97
CA MET A 37 -0.86 -0.69 -3.39
C MET A 37 0.12 -0.87 -2.23
N ASP A 38 0.46 0.19 -1.48
CA ASP A 38 1.38 0.08 -0.33
C ASP A 38 0.78 -0.81 0.74
N GLY A 39 -0.44 -0.51 1.20
CA GLY A 39 -1.04 -1.26 2.30
C GLY A 39 -1.23 -2.75 2.02
N ARG A 40 -1.44 -3.12 0.74
CA ARG A 40 -1.58 -4.51 0.32
C ARG A 40 -0.26 -5.18 -0.02
N THR A 41 0.72 -4.45 -0.53
CA THR A 41 2.00 -5.00 -0.94
C THR A 41 2.92 -5.10 0.26
N ASP A 42 3.11 -4.03 1.02
CA ASP A 42 3.94 -4.02 2.24
C ASP A 42 3.32 -4.90 3.32
N GLY A 43 2.04 -4.69 3.66
CA GLY A 43 1.40 -5.46 4.73
C GLY A 43 1.36 -6.97 4.46
N ARG A 44 1.38 -7.38 3.18
CA ARG A 44 1.43 -8.80 2.80
C ARG A 44 2.86 -9.32 2.66
N MET A 45 3.78 -8.54 2.12
CA MET A 45 5.19 -8.92 2.04
C MET A 45 5.79 -9.02 3.43
N ASP A 46 5.66 -7.97 4.24
CA ASP A 46 6.20 -7.93 5.61
C ASP A 46 5.57 -9.03 6.47
N GLY A 47 4.23 -9.12 6.49
CA GLY A 47 3.55 -10.15 7.29
C GLY A 47 3.86 -11.59 6.86
N TRP A 48 4.13 -11.82 5.58
CA TRP A 48 4.52 -13.15 5.09
C TRP A 48 6.00 -13.44 5.32
N MET A 49 6.86 -12.43 5.16
CA MET A 49 8.30 -12.55 5.32
C MET A 49 8.66 -12.70 6.81
N ASP A 50 8.09 -11.87 7.68
CA ASP A 50 8.25 -11.98 9.14
C ASP A 50 7.67 -13.30 9.65
N GLY A 51 6.41 -13.62 9.30
CA GLY A 51 5.77 -14.84 9.78
C GLY A 51 6.42 -16.13 9.28
N TRP A 52 6.94 -16.15 8.05
CA TRP A 52 7.67 -17.29 7.51
C TRP A 52 9.08 -17.39 8.10
N MET A 53 9.79 -16.26 8.22
CA MET A 53 11.16 -16.25 8.70
C MET A 53 11.20 -16.57 10.20
N ASP A 54 10.33 -15.97 11.02
CA ASP A 54 10.21 -16.28 12.44
C ASP A 54 9.74 -17.72 12.65
N GLY A 55 8.65 -18.14 12.00
CA GLY A 55 8.10 -19.48 12.18
C GLY A 55 9.03 -20.61 11.70
N TRP A 56 9.77 -20.40 10.62
CA TRP A 56 10.74 -21.37 10.12
C TRP A 56 12.02 -21.38 10.95
N MET A 57 12.51 -20.21 11.36
CA MET A 57 13.74 -20.08 12.14
C MET A 57 13.53 -20.60 13.57
N ASP A 58 12.41 -20.26 14.22
CA ASP A 58 12.05 -20.77 15.55
C ASP A 58 11.81 -22.28 15.51
N GLY A 59 10.97 -22.77 14.58
CA GLY A 59 10.67 -24.20 14.50
C GLY A 59 11.90 -25.06 14.18
N TRP A 60 12.76 -24.61 13.26
CA TRP A 60 13.98 -25.33 12.92
C TRP A 60 15.02 -25.25 14.05
N MET A 61 15.14 -24.10 14.73
CA MET A 61 16.09 -23.93 15.83
C MET A 61 15.66 -24.72 17.07
N ASP A 62 14.36 -24.80 17.36
CA ASP A 62 13.79 -25.60 18.44
C ASP A 62 13.95 -27.10 18.17
N GLU A 63 13.54 -27.61 17.00
CA GLU A 63 13.70 -29.04 16.69
C GLU A 63 15.16 -29.48 16.59
N TRP A 64 16.04 -28.60 16.11
CA TRP A 64 17.46 -28.89 16.05
C TRP A 64 18.11 -28.86 17.44
N MET A 65 17.78 -27.87 18.30
CA MET A 65 18.26 -27.84 19.68
C MET A 65 17.73 -29.01 20.50
N ASP A 66 16.44 -29.30 20.41
CA ASP A 66 15.81 -30.38 21.17
C ASP A 66 16.29 -31.76 20.71
N GLY A 67 16.41 -31.96 19.41
CA GLY A 67 16.91 -33.22 18.84
C GLY A 67 18.41 -33.43 19.14
N TRP A 68 19.21 -32.38 19.07
CA TRP A 68 20.66 -32.47 19.32
C TRP A 68 20.97 -32.58 20.81
N MET A 69 20.36 -31.75 21.67
CA MET A 69 20.54 -31.85 23.12
C MET A 69 19.93 -33.12 23.70
N GLY A 70 18.74 -33.53 23.23
CA GLY A 70 18.08 -34.76 23.66
C GLY A 70 18.86 -36.02 23.28
N GLY A 71 19.49 -36.02 22.10
CA GLY A 71 20.36 -37.11 21.65
C GLY A 71 21.72 -37.16 22.35
N TRP A 72 22.26 -36.00 22.77
CA TRP A 72 23.56 -35.93 23.46
C TRP A 72 23.49 -36.19 24.97
N LEU A 73 22.40 -35.80 25.64
CA LEU A 73 22.22 -36.03 27.08
C LEU A 73 21.54 -37.36 27.41
N GLY A 74 20.86 -37.98 26.44
CA GLY A 74 20.17 -39.26 26.60
C GLY A 74 20.95 -40.49 26.12
N GLY A 75 22.13 -40.31 25.50
CA GLY A 75 23.02 -41.37 25.01
C GLY A 75 24.12 -41.75 26.00
#